data_AF-A0A4C1TDC2-F1
#
_entry.id   AF-A0A4C1TDC2-F1
#
_cell.length_a   1.000
_cell.length_b   1.000
_cell.length_c   1.000
_cell.angle_alpha   90.00
_cell.angle_beta   90.00
_cell.angle_gamma   90.00
#
_symmetry.space_group_name_H-M   'P 1'
#
loop_
_entity.id
_entity.type
_entity.pdbx_description
1 polymer ?
#
loop_
_entity_poly.entity_id
_entity_poly.type
_entity_poly.pdbx_seq_one_letter_code
_entity_poly.pdbx_strand_id
1 'polypeptide(L)'
;MTIDIYKYTIVFAIIISAFAAALARFYQYYDGMVFEDEFGMKTVQVSSFTSLADTLNTLFWALFCMAPLESADVVIENLHDPKNPEKEIENRHSFTERIGYLCFGGFEVISVIVVLNMLIATMSNTFQRVNDNVAIEWTFGRTEVYVDYMSQTTLPSPYNLIPTASGIGSIFEWFRVALKPPPGSYARWSLSYCCYIERDVEANLEKEYPALISALVQRYFRDKEMVSNNSGIETELEALRRQITALKMAIENNDKNESESSKSDKSNSSTKSISSSK
;
A
#
# COMPACT_ATOMS: atom_id res chain seq x y z
N MET A 1 1.44 -1.56 -1.03
CA MET A 1 1.59 -2.90 -0.44
C MET A 1 3.03 -3.40 -0.48
N THR A 2 3.63 -3.78 -1.61
CA THR A 2 5.01 -4.33 -1.63
C THR A 2 6.07 -3.41 -1.02
N ILE A 3 5.98 -2.11 -1.25
CA ILE A 3 6.83 -1.09 -0.63
C ILE A 3 6.67 -1.08 0.90
N ASP A 4 5.45 -1.29 1.39
CA ASP A 4 5.15 -1.31 2.82
C ASP A 4 5.73 -2.58 3.46
N ILE A 5 5.57 -3.76 2.83
CA ILE A 5 6.26 -5.00 3.22
C ILE A 5 7.75 -4.73 3.34
N TYR A 6 8.38 -4.17 2.31
CA TYR A 6 9.83 -3.98 2.29
C TYR A 6 10.34 -3.12 3.45
N LYS A 7 9.64 -2.04 3.79
CA LYS A 7 9.96 -1.19 4.95
C LYS A 7 9.92 -1.97 6.25
N TYR A 8 8.87 -2.77 6.47
CA TYR A 8 8.75 -3.59 7.67
C TYR A 8 9.73 -4.77 7.68
N THR A 9 10.07 -5.36 6.53
CA THR A 9 11.12 -6.38 6.42
C THR A 9 12.48 -5.84 6.87
N ILE A 10 12.82 -4.59 6.54
CA ILE A 10 14.03 -3.94 7.05
C ILE A 10 13.98 -3.80 8.58
N VAL A 11 12.85 -3.37 9.14
CA VAL A 11 12.67 -3.25 10.59
C VAL A 11 12.82 -4.61 11.28
N PHE A 12 12.22 -5.67 10.73
CA PHE A 12 12.41 -7.05 11.20
C PHE A 12 13.86 -7.47 11.17
N ALA A 13 14.58 -7.23 10.06
CA ALA A 13 15.99 -7.58 9.94
C ALA A 13 16.86 -6.86 10.99
N ILE A 14 16.57 -5.59 11.27
CA ILE A 14 17.26 -4.82 12.32
C ILE A 14 17.02 -5.46 13.69
N ILE A 15 15.77 -5.77 14.04
CA ILE A 15 15.43 -6.39 15.34
C ILE A 15 16.12 -7.75 15.49
N ILE A 16 16.00 -8.63 14.48
CA ILE A 16 16.65 -9.94 14.48
C ILE A 16 18.16 -9.80 14.67
N SER A 17 18.81 -8.90 13.92
CA SER A 17 20.26 -8.70 14.02
C SER A 17 20.70 -8.18 15.41
N ALA A 18 19.92 -7.27 16.01
CA ALA A 18 20.21 -6.72 17.34
C ALA A 18 20.07 -7.78 18.44
N PHE A 19 18.97 -8.53 18.43
CA PHE A 19 18.76 -9.63 19.37
C PHE A 19 19.73 -10.78 19.12
N ALA A 20 20.09 -11.05 17.87
CA ALA A 20 21.05 -12.09 17.54
C ALA A 20 22.44 -11.78 18.09
N ALA A 21 22.93 -10.55 17.89
CA ALA A 21 24.21 -10.14 18.45
C ALA A 21 24.20 -10.17 19.99
N ALA A 22 23.08 -9.78 20.62
CA ALA A 22 22.93 -9.77 22.07
C ALA A 22 22.91 -11.20 22.66
N LEU A 23 22.05 -12.07 22.14
CA LEU A 23 21.93 -13.46 22.60
C LEU A 23 23.19 -14.26 22.30
N ALA A 24 23.77 -14.10 21.10
CA ALA A 24 25.04 -14.74 20.74
C ALA A 24 26.13 -14.38 21.75
N ARG A 25 26.25 -13.11 22.15
CA ARG A 25 27.24 -12.70 23.15
C ARG A 25 26.92 -13.16 24.57
N PHE A 26 25.64 -13.25 24.93
CA PHE A 26 25.21 -13.70 26.24
C PHE A 26 25.45 -15.20 26.46
N TYR A 27 25.20 -16.03 25.43
CA TYR A 27 25.35 -17.48 25.49
C TYR A 27 26.73 -17.99 25.06
N GLN A 28 27.60 -17.16 24.47
CA GLN A 28 28.94 -17.56 24.02
C GLN A 28 29.79 -18.25 25.10
N TYR A 29 29.59 -17.92 26.38
CA TYR A 29 30.35 -18.52 27.49
C TYR A 29 29.95 -19.98 27.78
N TYR A 30 28.74 -20.39 27.39
CA TYR A 30 28.22 -21.73 27.63
C TYR A 30 28.45 -22.68 26.44
N ASP A 31 29.26 -22.26 25.46
CA ASP A 31 29.56 -23.08 24.29
C ASP A 31 30.33 -24.36 24.68
N GLY A 32 29.81 -25.51 24.27
CA GLY A 32 30.41 -26.81 24.56
C GLY A 32 30.20 -27.33 26.00
N MET A 33 29.37 -26.68 26.82
CA MET A 33 29.04 -27.17 28.16
C MET A 33 28.19 -28.45 28.09
N VAL A 34 28.53 -29.45 28.90
CA VAL A 34 27.85 -30.75 28.97
C VAL A 34 27.53 -31.07 30.42
N PHE A 35 26.26 -31.34 30.70
CA PHE A 35 25.80 -31.84 32.00
C PHE A 35 25.59 -33.35 31.91
N GLU A 36 26.21 -34.10 32.83
CA GLU A 36 26.01 -35.55 32.97
C GLU A 36 25.10 -35.81 34.17
N ASP A 37 24.01 -36.54 33.97
CA ASP A 37 23.09 -36.88 35.06
C ASP A 37 23.60 -38.10 35.85
N GLU A 38 23.06 -38.36 37.06
CA GLU A 38 23.44 -39.48 37.94
C GLU A 38 23.27 -40.86 37.25
N PHE A 39 22.44 -40.92 36.21
CA PHE A 39 22.21 -42.09 35.36
C PHE A 39 23.13 -42.20 34.13
N GLY A 40 24.12 -41.30 33.99
CA GLY A 40 25.07 -41.24 32.87
C GLY A 40 24.51 -40.65 31.58
N MET A 41 23.35 -39.98 31.62
CA MET A 41 22.78 -39.27 30.47
C MET A 41 23.45 -37.91 30.28
N LYS A 42 23.99 -37.66 29.08
CA LYS A 42 24.67 -36.40 28.75
C LYS A 42 23.70 -35.45 28.06
N THR A 43 23.46 -34.29 28.65
CA THR A 43 22.74 -33.18 28.03
C THR A 43 23.75 -32.11 27.62
N VAL A 44 23.74 -31.73 26.34
CA VAL A 44 24.70 -30.78 25.76
C VAL A 44 23.99 -29.45 25.54
N GLN A 45 24.67 -28.34 25.81
CA GLN A 45 24.15 -27.02 25.47
C GLN A 45 23.78 -26.94 23.99
N VAL A 46 22.55 -26.52 23.69
CA VAL A 46 22.08 -26.35 22.31
C VAL A 46 22.85 -25.20 21.66
N SER A 47 23.37 -25.42 20.45
CA SER A 47 24.15 -24.41 19.70
C SER A 47 23.31 -23.23 19.20
N SER A 48 22.00 -23.20 19.47
CA SER A 48 21.05 -22.19 19.02
C SER A 48 21.49 -20.75 19.30
N PHE A 49 22.12 -20.49 20.45
CA PHE A 49 22.54 -19.14 20.85
C PHE A 49 24.06 -18.99 21.04
N THR A 50 24.88 -20.01 20.77
CA THR A 50 26.33 -19.93 21.02
C THR A 50 27.08 -19.27 19.87
N SER A 51 26.59 -19.43 18.65
CA SER A 51 27.12 -18.83 17.42
C SER A 51 26.17 -17.77 16.87
N LEU A 52 26.72 -16.69 16.28
CA LEU A 52 25.92 -15.64 15.66
C LEU A 52 25.06 -16.16 14.50
N ALA A 53 25.60 -17.07 13.68
CA ALA A 53 24.88 -17.61 12.52
C ALA A 53 23.71 -18.51 12.96
N ASP A 54 23.93 -19.36 13.97
CA ASP A 54 22.91 -20.24 14.50
C ASP A 54 21.84 -19.46 15.28
N THR A 55 22.23 -18.37 15.95
CA THR A 55 21.31 -17.44 16.59
C THR A 55 20.40 -16.76 15.57
N LEU A 56 20.96 -16.28 14.45
CA LEU A 56 20.17 -15.67 13.37
C LEU A 56 19.16 -16.66 12.79
N ASN A 57 19.57 -17.91 12.54
CA ASN A 57 18.67 -18.96 12.07
C ASN A 57 17.58 -19.26 13.10
N THR A 58 17.95 -19.42 14.38
CA THR A 58 16.98 -19.71 15.45
C THR A 58 15.95 -18.59 15.57
N LEU A 59 16.37 -17.33 15.61
CA LEU A 59 15.47 -16.17 15.67
C LEU A 59 14.62 -15.99 14.40
N PHE A 60 15.15 -16.36 13.23
CA PHE A 60 14.37 -16.38 12.00
C PHE A 60 13.23 -17.41 12.05
N TRP A 61 13.50 -18.63 12.54
CA TRP A 61 12.45 -19.64 12.72
C TRP A 61 11.51 -19.32 13.88
N ALA A 62 12.00 -18.58 14.88
CA ALA A 62 11.21 -18.09 16.00
C ALA A 62 10.08 -17.14 15.55
N LEU A 63 10.30 -16.31 14.52
CA LEU A 63 9.24 -15.50 13.89
C LEU A 63 8.02 -16.31 13.42
N PHE A 64 8.21 -17.58 13.05
CA PHE A 64 7.14 -18.48 12.63
C PHE A 64 6.59 -19.33 13.79
N CYS A 65 6.98 -19.03 15.03
CA CYS A 65 6.72 -19.82 16.23
C CYS A 65 7.23 -21.27 16.12
N MET A 66 8.30 -21.51 15.36
CA MET A 66 8.88 -22.85 15.15
C MET A 66 10.17 -23.08 15.94
N ALA A 67 10.67 -22.09 16.66
CA ALA A 67 11.86 -22.26 17.50
C ALA A 67 11.50 -23.01 18.79
N PRO A 68 12.28 -24.06 19.15
CA PRO A 68 12.06 -24.78 20.40
C PRO A 68 12.40 -23.88 21.60
N LEU A 69 11.58 -23.96 22.66
CA LEU A 69 11.78 -23.20 23.90
C LEU A 69 13.07 -23.63 24.64
N GLU A 70 13.46 -24.90 24.47
CA GLU A 70 14.69 -25.51 25.01
C GLU A 70 15.96 -24.82 24.48
N SER A 71 15.87 -24.07 23.37
CA SER A 71 17.01 -23.27 22.88
C SER A 71 17.49 -22.23 23.89
N ALA A 72 16.62 -21.76 24.81
CA ALA A 72 16.97 -20.79 25.83
C ALA A 72 17.52 -21.42 27.13
N ASP A 73 17.52 -22.75 27.25
CA ASP A 73 18.06 -23.42 28.43
C ASP A 73 19.57 -23.23 28.55
N VAL A 74 20.04 -23.08 29.79
CA VAL A 74 21.46 -22.92 30.11
C VAL A 74 21.93 -24.18 30.85
N VAL A 75 22.78 -24.96 30.18
CA VAL A 75 23.41 -26.17 30.67
C VAL A 75 24.85 -25.85 31.07
N ILE A 76 25.27 -26.38 32.22
CA ILE A 76 26.60 -26.15 32.79
C ILE A 76 27.21 -27.51 33.17
N GLU A 77 28.52 -27.63 33.06
CA GLU A 77 29.26 -28.81 33.50
C GLU A 77 29.16 -29.02 35.02
N ASN A 78 29.09 -30.30 35.43
CA ASN A 78 29.17 -30.65 36.83
C ASN A 78 30.59 -30.44 37.35
N LEU A 79 30.71 -29.79 38.50
CA LEU A 79 32.01 -29.64 39.16
C LEU A 79 32.27 -30.90 39.99
N HIS A 80 33.41 -31.56 39.76
CA HIS A 80 33.88 -32.64 40.62
C HIS A 80 34.47 -32.07 41.91
N ASP A 81 34.03 -32.57 43.07
CA ASP A 81 34.65 -32.21 44.35
C ASP A 81 36.09 -32.76 44.41
N PRO A 82 37.12 -31.91 44.56
CA PRO A 82 38.52 -32.35 44.64
C PRO A 82 38.80 -33.28 45.85
N LYS A 83 37.88 -33.38 46.81
CA LYS A 83 37.99 -34.30 47.96
C LYS A 83 37.22 -35.61 47.79
N ASN A 84 36.26 -35.67 46.87
CA ASN A 84 35.49 -36.89 46.63
C ASN A 84 35.03 -36.95 45.16
N PRO A 85 35.76 -37.64 44.27
CA PRO A 85 35.50 -37.63 42.83
C PRO A 85 34.17 -38.27 42.42
N GLU A 86 33.51 -38.99 43.33
CA GLU A 86 32.16 -39.56 43.13
C GLU A 86 31.03 -38.55 43.40
N LYS A 87 31.33 -37.37 43.98
CA LYS A 87 30.33 -36.38 44.32
C LYS A 87 30.37 -35.22 43.33
N GLU A 88 29.44 -35.25 42.39
CA GLU A 88 29.18 -34.16 41.45
C GLU A 88 28.42 -33.03 42.15
N ILE A 89 28.90 -31.79 42.00
CA ILE A 89 28.21 -30.60 42.49
C ILE A 89 27.45 -30.01 41.31
N GLU A 90 26.12 -30.17 41.34
CA GLU A 90 25.23 -29.52 40.38
C GLU A 90 25.37 -27.99 40.49
N ASN A 91 25.88 -27.35 39.43
CA ASN A 91 25.91 -25.90 39.32
C ASN A 91 24.89 -25.44 38.29
N ARG A 92 23.80 -24.81 38.75
CA ARG A 92 22.76 -24.26 37.87
C ARG A 92 22.74 -22.73 37.95
N HIS A 93 22.90 -22.05 36.82
CA HIS A 93 22.77 -20.60 36.73
C HIS A 93 21.33 -20.16 36.43
N SER A 94 20.44 -20.32 37.41
CA SER A 94 19.02 -19.96 37.28
C SER A 94 18.75 -18.49 36.96
N PHE A 95 19.65 -17.58 37.37
CA PHE A 95 19.54 -16.15 37.03
C PHE A 95 19.77 -15.90 35.53
N THR A 96 20.82 -16.50 34.98
CA THR A 96 21.18 -16.38 33.55
C THR A 96 20.08 -16.99 32.68
N GLU A 97 19.60 -18.18 33.04
CA GLU A 97 18.51 -18.87 32.36
C GLU A 97 17.24 -18.00 32.32
N ARG A 98 16.85 -17.41 33.45
CA ARG A 98 15.68 -16.52 33.52
C ARG A 98 15.82 -15.29 32.62
N ILE A 99 17.02 -14.71 32.53
CA ILE A 99 17.29 -13.59 31.62
C ILE A 99 17.21 -14.05 30.16
N GLY A 100 17.73 -15.24 29.84
CA GLY A 100 17.62 -15.85 28.52
C GLY A 100 16.17 -15.99 28.06
N TYR A 101 15.33 -16.59 28.92
CA TYR A 101 13.89 -16.69 28.69
C TYR A 101 13.20 -15.32 28.53
N LEU A 102 13.58 -14.33 29.33
CA LEU A 102 13.01 -12.98 29.24
C LEU A 102 13.41 -12.29 27.93
N CYS A 103 14.67 -12.42 27.50
CA CYS A 103 15.16 -11.86 26.24
C CYS A 103 14.51 -12.53 25.02
N PHE A 104 14.41 -13.87 25.03
CA PHE A 104 13.77 -14.62 23.95
C PHE A 104 12.25 -14.37 23.90
N GLY A 105 11.56 -14.40 25.04
CA GLY A 105 10.15 -14.04 25.11
C GLY A 105 9.88 -12.57 24.75
N GLY A 106 10.78 -11.66 25.14
CA GLY A 106 10.72 -10.25 24.76
C GLY A 106 10.88 -10.04 23.26
N PHE A 107 11.78 -10.79 22.62
CA PHE A 107 11.91 -10.81 21.16
C PHE A 107 10.60 -11.23 20.47
N GLU A 108 9.96 -12.31 20.95
CA GLU A 108 8.67 -12.78 20.41
C GLU A 108 7.56 -11.73 20.56
N VAL A 109 7.44 -11.11 21.74
CA VAL A 109 6.46 -10.04 21.97
C VAL A 109 6.68 -8.86 21.03
N ILE A 110 7.91 -8.39 20.90
CA ILE A 110 8.21 -7.22 20.04
C ILE A 110 8.01 -7.59 18.57
N SER A 111 8.57 -8.70 18.11
CA SER A 111 8.56 -9.07 16.70
C SER A 111 7.18 -9.54 16.23
N VAL A 112 6.58 -10.49 16.93
CA VAL A 112 5.32 -11.12 16.51
C VAL A 112 4.11 -10.33 16.98
N ILE A 113 4.06 -9.83 18.21
CA ILE A 113 2.85 -9.14 18.70
C ILE A 113 2.83 -7.68 18.25
N VAL A 114 3.95 -6.96 18.31
CA VAL A 114 3.96 -5.53 18.00
C VAL A 114 4.18 -5.28 16.50
N VAL A 115 5.31 -5.74 15.95
CA VAL A 115 5.71 -5.37 14.58
C VAL A 115 4.80 -6.02 13.53
N LEU A 116 4.45 -7.31 13.68
CA LEU A 116 3.56 -7.99 12.74
C LEU A 116 2.16 -7.36 12.73
N ASN A 117 1.60 -7.02 13.89
CA ASN A 117 0.30 -6.35 13.96
C ASN A 117 0.34 -4.94 13.34
N MET A 118 1.45 -4.21 13.51
CA MET A 118 1.64 -2.93 12.82
C MET A 118 1.79 -3.08 11.30
N LEU A 119 2.43 -4.16 10.83
CA LEU A 119 2.50 -4.48 9.40
C LEU A 119 1.10 -4.73 8.83
N ILE A 120 0.29 -5.57 9.50
CA ILE A 120 -1.09 -5.87 9.07
C ILE A 120 -1.93 -4.58 9.04
N ALA A 121 -1.85 -3.75 10.08
CA ALA A 121 -2.60 -2.51 10.16
C ALA A 121 -2.25 -1.55 9.01
N THR A 122 -0.95 -1.35 8.76
CA THR A 122 -0.49 -0.47 7.67
C THR A 122 -0.87 -1.03 6.31
N MET A 123 -0.75 -2.35 6.12
CA MET A 123 -1.18 -3.01 4.89
C MET A 123 -2.67 -2.88 4.61
N SER A 124 -3.51 -2.99 5.65
CA SER A 124 -4.95 -2.80 5.50
C SER A 124 -5.28 -1.39 5.04
N ASN A 125 -4.59 -0.37 5.57
CA ASN A 125 -4.79 1.01 5.14
C ASN A 125 -4.30 1.22 3.69
N THR A 126 -3.11 0.71 3.35
CA THR A 126 -2.61 0.87 1.97
C THR A 126 -3.43 0.08 0.95
N PHE A 127 -4.02 -1.05 1.34
CA PHE A 127 -4.97 -1.79 0.52
C PHE A 127 -6.23 -0.96 0.22
N GLN A 128 -6.84 -0.35 1.25
CA GLN A 128 -8.03 0.50 1.06
C GLN A 128 -7.74 1.65 0.10
N ARG A 129 -6.61 2.34 0.26
CA ARG A 129 -6.19 3.44 -0.62
C ARG A 129 -6.04 3.01 -2.09
N VAL A 130 -5.51 1.82 -2.34
CA VAL A 130 -5.37 1.28 -3.71
C VAL A 130 -6.73 0.84 -4.26
N ASN A 131 -7.58 0.28 -3.40
CA ASN A 131 -8.90 -0.20 -3.80
C ASN A 131 -9.80 0.94 -4.37
N ASP A 132 -9.65 2.17 -3.86
CA ASP A 132 -10.40 3.33 -4.34
C ASP A 132 -10.16 3.63 -5.84
N ASN A 133 -8.97 3.31 -6.37
CA ASN A 133 -8.59 3.57 -7.76
C ASN A 133 -8.34 2.30 -8.58
N VAL A 134 -8.75 1.13 -8.07
CA VAL A 134 -8.41 -0.18 -8.66
C VAL A 134 -8.84 -0.32 -10.11
N ALA A 135 -10.02 0.21 -10.47
CA ALA A 135 -10.53 0.10 -11.84
C ALA A 135 -9.66 0.87 -12.85
N ILE A 136 -9.14 2.04 -12.45
CA ILE A 136 -8.30 2.89 -13.30
C ILE A 136 -6.92 2.25 -13.42
N GLU A 137 -6.29 1.88 -12.30
CA GLU A 137 -4.96 1.27 -12.30
C GLU A 137 -4.95 -0.07 -13.05
N TRP A 138 -5.98 -0.90 -12.85
CA TRP A 138 -6.13 -2.16 -13.59
C TRP A 138 -6.33 -1.93 -15.09
N THR A 139 -7.18 -0.96 -15.47
CA THR A 139 -7.40 -0.66 -16.89
C THR A 139 -6.14 -0.12 -17.53
N PHE A 140 -5.37 0.71 -16.83
CA PHE A 140 -4.09 1.23 -17.29
C PHE A 140 -3.06 0.11 -17.50
N GLY A 141 -2.80 -0.70 -16.47
CA GLY A 141 -1.83 -1.80 -16.57
C GLY A 141 -2.24 -2.86 -17.60
N ARG A 142 -3.54 -3.14 -17.73
CA ARG A 142 -4.06 -4.00 -18.80
C ARG A 142 -3.79 -3.41 -20.18
N THR A 143 -4.02 -2.10 -20.36
CA THR A 143 -3.79 -1.42 -21.64
C THR A 143 -2.30 -1.39 -21.99
N GLU A 144 -1.43 -1.18 -21.02
CA GLU A 144 0.03 -1.25 -21.20
C GLU A 144 0.46 -2.60 -21.77
N VAL A 145 -0.02 -3.71 -21.18
CA VAL A 145 0.25 -5.06 -21.69
C VAL A 145 -0.32 -5.27 -23.09
N TYR A 146 -1.52 -4.75 -23.39
CA TYR A 146 -2.09 -4.85 -24.73
C TYR A 146 -1.27 -4.07 -25.76
N VAL A 147 -0.82 -2.86 -25.43
CA VAL A 147 0.00 -2.02 -26.32
C VAL A 147 1.35 -2.70 -26.57
N ASP A 148 1.99 -3.23 -25.53
CA ASP A 148 3.22 -4.00 -25.65
C ASP A 148 3.02 -5.22 -26.55
N TYR A 149 1.95 -5.99 -26.33
CA TYR A 149 1.61 -7.15 -27.17
C TYR A 149 1.33 -6.77 -28.63
N MET A 150 0.66 -5.64 -28.90
CA MET A 150 0.42 -5.14 -30.26
C MET A 150 1.71 -4.69 -30.96
N SER A 151 2.72 -4.25 -30.19
CA SER A 151 4.02 -3.85 -30.73
C SER A 151 4.95 -5.03 -31.04
N GLN A 152 4.71 -6.19 -30.42
CA GLN A 152 5.49 -7.40 -30.60
C GLN A 152 5.11 -8.14 -31.89
N THR A 153 5.99 -9.04 -32.34
CA THR A 153 5.71 -9.85 -33.52
C THR A 153 4.57 -10.83 -33.25
N THR A 154 3.82 -11.16 -34.30
CA THR A 154 2.65 -12.05 -34.21
C THR A 154 2.98 -13.49 -33.81
N LEU A 155 4.26 -13.83 -33.66
CA LEU A 155 4.74 -15.17 -33.34
C LEU A 155 5.21 -15.22 -31.88
N PRO A 156 4.71 -16.17 -31.07
CA PRO A 156 5.22 -16.33 -29.71
C PRO A 156 6.68 -16.81 -29.73
N SER A 157 7.45 -16.42 -28.70
CA SER A 157 8.76 -17.05 -28.45
C SER A 157 8.58 -18.56 -28.22
N PRO A 158 9.39 -19.46 -28.82
CA PRO A 158 10.64 -19.24 -29.56
C PRO A 158 10.48 -19.07 -31.09
N TYR A 159 9.27 -19.16 -31.62
CA TYR A 159 9.01 -19.19 -33.07
C TYR A 159 9.31 -17.86 -33.79
N ASN A 160 9.47 -16.77 -33.04
CA ASN A 160 9.95 -15.47 -33.53
C ASN A 160 11.41 -15.50 -34.06
N LEU A 161 12.20 -16.55 -33.74
CA LEU A 161 13.59 -16.67 -34.20
C LEU A 161 13.71 -17.17 -35.65
N ILE A 162 12.67 -17.80 -36.19
CA ILE A 162 12.69 -18.30 -37.56
C ILE A 162 12.27 -17.15 -38.49
N PRO A 163 13.13 -16.73 -39.43
CA PRO A 163 12.76 -15.68 -40.38
C PRO A 163 11.51 -16.12 -41.15
N THR A 164 10.40 -15.43 -40.91
CA THR A 164 9.12 -15.74 -41.52
C THR A 164 9.14 -15.31 -42.98
N ALA A 165 8.44 -16.03 -43.86
CA ALA A 165 8.32 -15.67 -45.29
C ALA A 165 7.88 -14.22 -45.51
N SER A 166 7.06 -13.66 -44.60
CA SER A 166 6.68 -12.25 -44.60
C SER A 166 7.85 -11.30 -44.33
N GLY A 167 8.77 -11.64 -43.44
CA GLY A 167 9.95 -10.80 -43.15
C GLY A 167 10.93 -10.76 -44.33
N ILE A 168 11.06 -11.87 -45.06
CA ILE A 168 11.82 -11.92 -46.32
C ILE A 168 11.13 -11.07 -47.40
N GLY A 169 9.80 -11.08 -47.47
CA GLY A 169 9.04 -10.19 -48.35
C GLY A 169 9.31 -8.71 -48.08
N SER A 170 9.30 -8.30 -46.81
CA SER A 170 9.58 -6.92 -46.40
C SER A 170 11.01 -6.48 -46.70
N ILE A 171 12.01 -7.37 -46.59
CA ILE A 171 13.39 -7.04 -47.00
C ILE A 171 13.46 -6.74 -48.51
N PHE A 172 12.74 -7.52 -49.32
CA PHE A 172 12.72 -7.35 -50.76
C PHE A 172 12.00 -6.06 -51.17
N GLU A 173 10.90 -5.72 -50.50
CA GLU A 173 10.23 -4.43 -50.68
C GLU A 173 11.11 -3.26 -50.26
N TRP A 174 11.85 -3.39 -49.14
CA TRP A 174 12.82 -2.38 -48.71
C TRP A 174 13.90 -2.17 -49.77
N PHE A 175 14.48 -3.25 -50.33
CA PHE A 175 15.45 -3.16 -51.42
C PHE A 175 14.85 -2.48 -52.66
N ARG A 176 13.60 -2.78 -53.00
CA ARG A 176 12.89 -2.17 -54.13
C ARG A 176 12.69 -0.67 -53.94
N VAL A 177 12.28 -0.24 -52.74
CA VAL A 177 12.11 1.18 -52.38
C VAL A 177 13.46 1.90 -52.30
N ALA A 178 14.53 1.25 -51.82
CA ALA A 178 15.87 1.79 -51.82
C ALA A 178 16.42 2.03 -53.24
N LEU A 179 16.09 1.15 -54.19
CA LEU A 179 16.50 1.28 -55.60
C LEU A 179 15.67 2.29 -56.39
N LYS A 180 14.35 2.37 -56.13
CA LYS A 180 13.42 3.29 -56.78
C LYS A 180 12.36 3.78 -55.78
N PRO A 181 12.60 4.89 -55.07
CA PRO A 181 11.64 5.38 -54.09
C PRO A 181 10.40 5.95 -54.80
N PRO A 182 9.18 5.44 -54.52
CA PRO A 182 7.95 6.10 -54.91
C PRO A 182 7.77 7.41 -54.10
N PRO A 183 6.97 8.38 -54.59
CA PRO A 183 6.74 9.63 -53.87
C PRO A 183 6.09 9.37 -52.49
N GLY A 184 6.70 9.90 -51.42
CA GLY A 184 6.20 9.79 -50.04
C GLY A 184 6.57 8.49 -49.32
N SER A 185 7.57 7.74 -49.77
CA SER A 185 8.09 6.56 -49.05
C SER A 185 9.61 6.50 -49.11
N TYR A 186 10.24 6.32 -47.95
CA TYR A 186 11.70 6.31 -47.80
C TYR A 186 12.16 5.04 -47.08
N ALA A 187 13.16 4.38 -47.63
CA ALA A 187 13.81 3.24 -47.00
C ALA A 187 14.85 3.76 -45.98
N ARG A 188 14.69 3.39 -44.71
CA ARG A 188 15.65 3.73 -43.64
C ARG A 188 16.22 2.48 -42.99
N TRP A 189 17.39 2.64 -42.39
CA TRP A 189 18.07 1.59 -41.65
C TRP A 189 18.47 2.10 -40.27
N SER A 190 18.19 1.32 -39.23
CA SER A 190 18.55 1.60 -37.83
C SER A 190 18.94 0.30 -37.13
N LEU A 191 19.84 0.40 -36.15
CA LEU A 191 20.40 -0.74 -35.41
C LEU A 191 19.31 -1.53 -34.65
N SER A 192 18.22 -0.88 -34.20
CA SER A 192 17.12 -1.53 -33.46
C SER A 192 16.05 -2.17 -34.35
N TYR A 193 15.82 -1.65 -35.55
CA TYR A 193 14.63 -1.99 -36.35
C TYR A 193 14.96 -2.50 -37.76
N CYS A 194 16.23 -2.78 -38.06
CA CYS A 194 16.80 -3.30 -39.33
C CYS A 194 15.88 -3.20 -40.56
N CYS A 195 16.22 -2.30 -41.50
CA CYS A 195 15.54 -2.14 -42.80
C CYS A 195 14.02 -1.92 -42.70
N TYR A 196 13.60 -0.70 -42.30
CA TYR A 196 12.18 -0.31 -42.28
C TYR A 196 11.85 0.74 -43.34
N ILE A 197 10.58 0.79 -43.75
CA ILE A 197 10.07 1.77 -44.72
C ILE A 197 9.24 2.80 -43.98
N GLU A 198 9.68 4.05 -44.02
CA GLU A 198 8.94 5.19 -43.50
C GLU A 198 8.05 5.74 -44.62
N ARG A 199 6.76 5.91 -44.34
CA ARG A 199 5.78 6.46 -45.29
C ARG A 199 5.25 7.77 -44.71
N ASP A 200 5.15 8.81 -45.55
CA ASP A 200 4.64 10.14 -45.17
C ASP A 200 3.11 10.12 -44.99
N VAL A 201 2.59 9.24 -44.12
CA VAL A 201 1.16 9.13 -43.81
C VAL A 201 0.71 10.31 -42.91
N GLU A 202 1.64 11.00 -42.26
CA GLU A 202 1.39 12.15 -41.38
C GLU A 202 0.68 13.34 -42.05
N ALA A 203 0.87 13.59 -43.35
CA ALA A 203 0.41 14.85 -43.96
C ALA A 203 -1.12 15.05 -43.98
N ASN A 204 -1.89 13.96 -43.95
CA ASN A 204 -3.35 14.03 -43.80
C ASN A 204 -3.77 14.09 -42.32
N LEU A 205 -3.07 13.38 -41.44
CA LEU A 205 -3.34 13.37 -39.99
C LEU A 205 -3.05 14.74 -39.35
N GLU A 206 -1.98 15.41 -39.77
CA GLU A 206 -1.61 16.75 -39.29
C GLU A 206 -2.67 17.82 -39.62
N LYS A 207 -3.47 17.62 -40.67
CA LYS A 207 -4.55 18.54 -41.05
C LYS A 207 -5.84 18.28 -40.27
N GLU A 208 -6.17 17.01 -40.04
CA GLU A 208 -7.41 16.62 -39.36
C GLU A 208 -7.31 16.71 -37.83
N TYR A 209 -6.13 16.46 -37.27
CA TYR A 209 -5.87 16.52 -35.84
C TYR A 209 -6.21 17.87 -35.17
N PRO A 210 -5.78 19.05 -35.67
CA PRO A 210 -6.10 20.33 -35.03
C PRO A 210 -7.61 20.63 -35.05
N ALA A 211 -8.31 20.24 -36.11
CA ALA A 211 -9.75 20.37 -36.19
C ALA A 211 -10.45 19.50 -35.13
N LEU A 212 -10.03 18.24 -34.98
CA LEU A 212 -10.54 17.34 -33.95
C LEU A 212 -10.28 17.87 -32.53
N ILE A 213 -9.06 18.32 -32.25
CA ILE A 213 -8.69 18.88 -30.93
C ILE A 213 -9.54 20.12 -30.62
N SER A 214 -9.76 21.00 -31.61
CA SER A 214 -10.61 22.19 -31.41
C SER A 214 -12.05 21.82 -31.01
N ALA A 215 -12.63 20.79 -31.63
CA ALA A 215 -13.96 20.30 -31.31
C ALA A 215 -14.02 19.64 -29.93
N LEU A 216 -13.00 18.86 -29.57
CA LEU A 216 -12.90 18.22 -28.25
C LEU A 216 -12.77 19.26 -27.12
N VAL A 217 -11.94 20.28 -27.32
CA VAL A 217 -11.77 21.37 -26.35
C VAL A 217 -13.07 22.15 -26.16
N GLN A 218 -13.78 22.48 -27.24
CA GLN A 218 -15.08 23.13 -27.17
C GLN A 218 -16.12 22.28 -26.44
N ARG A 219 -16.15 20.96 -26.71
CA ARG A 219 -17.05 20.03 -26.01
C ARG A 219 -16.72 19.94 -24.52
N TYR A 220 -15.43 19.88 -24.17
CA TYR A 220 -14.98 19.84 -22.78
C TYR A 220 -15.38 21.10 -22.01
N PHE A 221 -15.14 22.29 -22.56
CA PHE A 221 -15.54 23.54 -21.88
C PHE A 221 -17.05 23.65 -21.70
N ARG A 222 -17.83 23.25 -22.71
CA ARG A 222 -19.29 23.22 -22.62
C ARG A 222 -19.78 22.26 -21.53
N ASP A 223 -19.20 21.08 -21.45
CA ASP A 223 -19.54 20.09 -20.43
C ASP A 223 -19.17 20.59 -19.02
N LYS A 224 -17.98 21.18 -18.88
CA LYS A 224 -17.52 21.78 -17.62
C LYS A 224 -18.41 22.95 -17.17
N GLU A 225 -18.84 23.79 -18.11
CA GLU A 225 -19.77 24.89 -17.84
C GLU A 225 -21.15 24.35 -17.41
N MET A 226 -21.65 23.29 -18.03
CA MET A 226 -22.90 22.63 -17.63
C MET A 226 -22.82 22.05 -16.20
N VAL A 227 -21.71 21.39 -15.85
CA VAL A 227 -21.50 20.87 -14.49
C VAL A 227 -21.41 22.02 -13.47
N SER A 228 -20.69 23.09 -13.81
CA SER A 228 -20.57 24.29 -12.96
C SER A 228 -21.91 25.04 -12.83
N ASN A 229 -22.72 25.07 -13.89
CA ASN A 229 -24.03 25.69 -13.86
C ASN A 229 -25.01 24.84 -13.05
N ASN A 230 -24.97 23.51 -13.13
CA ASN A 230 -25.82 22.66 -12.30
C ASN A 230 -25.53 22.85 -10.81
N SER A 231 -24.26 22.90 -10.39
CA SER A 231 -23.91 23.19 -8.99
C SER A 231 -24.27 24.63 -8.61
N GLY A 232 -24.13 25.59 -9.54
CA GLY A 232 -24.60 26.97 -9.37
C GLY A 232 -26.11 27.07 -9.17
N ILE A 233 -26.91 26.37 -9.99
CA ILE A 233 -28.37 26.32 -9.94
C ILE A 233 -28.84 25.72 -8.63
N GLU A 234 -28.20 24.64 -8.14
CA GLU A 234 -28.52 24.09 -6.80
C GLU A 234 -28.31 25.13 -5.70
N THR A 235 -27.21 25.86 -5.78
CA THR A 235 -26.89 26.93 -4.82
C THR A 235 -27.88 28.10 -4.89
N GLU A 236 -28.26 28.53 -6.10
CA GLU A 236 -29.26 29.58 -6.31
C GLU A 236 -30.66 29.15 -5.88
N LEU A 237 -31.04 27.90 -6.12
CA LEU A 237 -32.32 27.33 -5.72
C LEU A 237 -32.44 27.23 -4.19
N GLU A 238 -31.34 26.91 -3.50
CA GLU A 238 -31.27 27.01 -2.04
C GLU A 238 -31.40 28.45 -1.53
N ALA A 239 -30.75 29.41 -2.19
CA ALA A 239 -30.87 30.82 -1.84
C ALA A 239 -32.31 31.34 -2.01
N LEU A 240 -32.97 31.00 -3.11
CA LEU A 240 -34.38 31.34 -3.35
C LEU A 240 -35.32 30.70 -2.33
N ARG A 241 -35.10 29.43 -1.95
CA ARG A 241 -35.88 28.77 -0.87
C ARG A 241 -35.72 29.49 0.46
N ARG A 242 -34.51 29.92 0.82
CA ARG A 242 -34.27 30.71 2.04
C ARG A 242 -34.97 32.06 1.99
N GLN A 243 -34.92 32.76 0.86
CA GLN A 243 -35.61 34.04 0.68
C GLN A 243 -37.13 33.89 0.79
N ILE A 244 -37.74 32.90 0.13
CA ILE A 244 -39.18 32.63 0.23
C ILE A 244 -39.59 32.32 1.68
N THR A 245 -38.77 31.52 2.38
CA THR A 245 -39.05 31.18 3.79
C THR A 245 -38.96 32.41 4.70
N ALA A 246 -37.97 33.27 4.49
CA ALA A 246 -37.86 34.54 5.22
C ALA A 246 -39.04 35.49 4.93
N LEU A 247 -39.47 35.58 3.66
CA LEU A 247 -40.63 36.37 3.26
C LEU A 247 -41.93 35.83 3.90
N LYS A 248 -42.09 34.52 3.95
CA LYS A 248 -43.21 33.86 4.63
C LYS A 248 -43.23 34.20 6.13
N MET A 249 -42.08 34.13 6.81
CA MET A 249 -41.98 34.49 8.23
C MET A 249 -42.29 35.98 8.45
N ALA A 250 -41.83 36.86 7.55
CA ALA A 250 -42.11 38.29 7.63
C ALA A 250 -43.61 38.59 7.48
N ILE A 251 -44.29 37.94 6.53
CA ILE A 251 -45.75 38.06 6.34
C ILE A 251 -46.49 37.53 7.57
N GLU A 252 -46.13 36.35 8.08
CA GLU A 252 -46.79 35.76 9.25
C GLU A 252 -46.63 36.64 10.51
N ASN A 253 -45.47 37.29 10.67
CA ASN A 253 -45.27 38.26 11.73
C ASN A 253 -46.09 39.54 11.52
N ASN A 254 -46.27 39.99 10.27
CA ASN A 254 -47.12 41.14 9.97
C ASN A 254 -48.60 40.83 10.24
N ASP A 255 -49.08 39.65 9.87
CA ASP A 255 -50.44 39.19 10.17
C ASP A 255 -50.67 39.03 11.69
N LYS A 256 -49.65 38.57 12.44
CA LYS A 256 -49.68 38.55 13.91
C LYS A 256 -49.76 39.95 14.50
N ASN A 257 -48.98 40.90 13.98
CA ASN A 257 -49.02 42.30 14.43
C ASN A 257 -50.36 42.98 14.10
N GLU A 258 -50.97 42.71 12.93
CA GLU A 258 -52.30 43.22 12.58
C GLU A 258 -53.42 42.59 13.42
N SER A 259 -53.32 41.30 13.76
CA SER A 259 -54.27 40.63 14.64
C SER A 259 -54.13 41.02 16.12
N GLU A 260 -52.95 41.43 16.58
CA GLU A 260 -52.73 42.04 17.90
C GLU A 260 -53.21 43.49 17.94
N SER A 261 -52.96 44.27 16.89
CA SER A 261 -53.47 45.65 16.74
C SER A 261 -55.01 45.70 16.77
N SER A 262 -55.68 44.79 16.05
CA SER A 262 -57.14 44.69 16.04
C SER A 262 -57.76 44.13 17.35
N LYS A 263 -57.01 43.36 18.15
CA LYS A 263 -57.40 42.98 19.52
C LYS A 263 -57.21 44.12 20.53
N SER A 264 -56.15 44.91 20.38
CA SER A 264 -55.90 46.14 21.15
C SER A 264 -57.07 47.13 21.01
N ASP A 265 -57.54 47.36 19.78
CA ASP A 265 -58.64 48.29 19.50
C ASP A 265 -60.00 47.81 20.06
N LYS A 266 -60.26 46.50 20.08
CA LYS A 266 -61.45 45.94 20.74
C LYS A 266 -61.39 46.02 22.27
N SER A 267 -60.20 45.93 22.87
CA SER A 267 -60.06 46.09 24.33
C SER A 267 -60.25 47.55 24.77
N ASN A 268 -59.76 48.51 23.99
CA ASN A 268 -59.94 49.95 24.24
C ASN A 268 -61.37 50.46 24.02
N SER A 269 -62.14 49.80 23.15
CA SER A 269 -63.59 50.06 23.00
C SER A 269 -64.39 49.60 24.24
N SER A 270 -64.00 48.48 24.84
CA SER A 270 -64.69 47.91 26.01
C SER A 270 -64.44 48.71 27.29
N THR A 271 -63.23 49.25 27.50
CA THR A 271 -62.90 50.09 28.66
C THR A 271 -63.48 51.51 28.59
N LYS A 272 -63.72 52.06 27.38
CA LYS A 272 -64.32 53.40 27.24
C LYS A 272 -65.81 53.44 27.58
N SER A 273 -66.50 52.30 27.62
CA SER A 273 -67.91 52.23 28.02
C SER A 273 -68.14 52.30 29.53
N ILE A 274 -67.09 52.14 30.36
CA ILE A 274 -67.21 52.14 31.83
C ILE A 274 -66.84 53.51 32.44
N SER A 275 -66.14 54.40 31.72
CA SER A 275 -65.69 55.69 32.27
C SER A 275 -66.58 56.90 31.96
N SER A 276 -67.79 56.71 31.41
CA SER A 276 -68.72 57.80 31.07
C SER A 276 -70.06 57.73 31.83
N SER A 277 -70.03 57.32 33.10
CA SER A 277 -71.17 57.44 34.01
C SER A 277 -70.69 57.80 35.42
N LYS A 278 -70.34 59.07 35.59
CA LYS A 278 -70.44 59.84 36.84
C LYS A 278 -70.34 61.32 36.55
#